data_AF-A0A8T6V304-F1
#
_entry.id   AF-A0A8T6V304-F1
#
_cell.length_a   1.000
_cell.length_b   1.000
_cell.length_c   1.000
_cell.angle_alpha   90.00
_cell.angle_beta   90.00
_cell.angle_gamma   90.00
#
_symmetry.space_group_name_H-M   'P 1'
#
loop_
_entity.id
_entity.type
_entity.pdbx_description
1 polymer ?
#
loop_
_entity_poly.entity_id
_entity_poly.type
_entity_poly.pdbx_seq_one_letter_code
_entity_poly.pdbx_strand_id
1 'polypeptide(L)'
;MTAEDLVKLAVEKNEGIVTSTGSLSVKTGAYTGRSPDDRFIVYDDLTHDTVDWGKINHQFPSGKFEKLLEKMKNHVSGKELFVFDGFVGADKENRLPIRVINDHAWQSLFARQLFIRPSKDELENHEPEFT
;
A
#
# COMPACT_ATOMS: atom_id res chain seq x y z
N MET A 1 2.87 12.33 9.41
CA MET A 1 4.35 12.43 9.25
C MET A 1 4.65 13.15 7.95
N THR A 2 5.69 13.98 7.94
CA THR A 2 6.17 14.67 6.74
C THR A 2 7.03 13.74 5.89
N ALA A 3 7.40 14.17 4.67
CA ALA A 3 8.33 13.42 3.84
C ALA A 3 9.73 13.36 4.49
N GLU A 4 10.17 14.44 5.13
CA GLU A 4 11.46 14.51 5.82
C GLU A 4 11.51 13.54 7.01
N ASP A 5 10.43 13.45 7.80
CA ASP A 5 10.33 12.50 8.91
C ASP A 5 10.50 11.05 8.40
N LEU A 6 9.83 10.71 7.29
CA LEU A 6 9.87 9.38 6.70
C LEU A 6 11.25 9.04 6.10
N VAL A 7 11.91 10.01 5.46
CA VAL A 7 13.29 9.84 4.96
C VAL A 7 14.26 9.60 6.12
N LYS A 8 14.16 10.39 7.19
CA LYS A 8 15.00 10.25 8.38
C LYS A 8 14.82 8.86 9.01
N LEU A 9 13.58 8.43 9.23
CA LEU A 9 13.28 7.11 9.79
C LEU A 9 13.75 5.96 8.90
N ALA A 10 13.59 6.08 7.58
CA ALA A 10 14.08 5.06 6.65
C ALA A 10 15.60 4.88 6.77
N VAL A 11 16.37 5.97 6.96
CA VAL A 11 17.81 5.91 7.19
C VAL A 11 18.12 5.30 8.57
N GLU A 12 17.45 5.74 9.63
CA GLU A 12 17.65 5.23 11.00
C GLU A 12 17.36 3.72 11.11
N LYS A 13 16.38 3.23 10.33
CA LYS A 13 16.00 1.82 10.24
C LYS A 13 16.86 1.00 9.25
N ASN A 14 17.84 1.62 8.61
CA ASN A 14 18.69 0.99 7.58
C ASN A 14 17.90 0.47 6.36
N GLU A 15 16.78 1.11 6.03
CA GLU A 15 15.95 0.77 4.86
C GLU A 15 16.52 1.36 3.56
N GLY A 16 17.35 2.40 3.65
CA GLY A 16 17.95 3.07 2.51
C GLY A 16 19.03 4.07 2.91
N ILE A 17 19.56 4.76 1.90
CA ILE A 17 20.57 5.82 2.07
C ILE A 17 20.14 7.10 1.34
N VAL A 18 20.59 8.25 1.84
CA VAL A 18 20.42 9.52 1.13
C VAL A 18 21.55 9.68 0.12
N THR A 19 21.17 9.90 -1.14
CA THR A 19 22.10 10.15 -2.25
C THR A 19 22.74 11.53 -2.15
N SER A 20 23.79 11.79 -2.94
CA SER A 20 24.42 13.12 -3.02
C SER A 20 23.48 14.23 -3.49
N THR A 21 22.34 13.89 -4.08
CA THR A 21 21.31 14.84 -4.54
C THR A 21 20.13 14.98 -3.57
N GLY A 22 20.20 14.35 -2.39
CA GLY A 22 19.16 14.45 -1.36
C GLY A 22 17.98 13.47 -1.52
N SER A 23 17.96 12.65 -2.57
CA SER A 23 16.94 11.61 -2.74
C SER A 23 17.22 10.39 -1.87
N LEU A 24 16.17 9.74 -1.34
CA LEU A 24 16.27 8.44 -0.67
C LEU A 24 16.42 7.32 -1.71
N SER A 25 17.49 6.52 -1.59
CA SER A 25 17.75 5.34 -2.41
C SER A 25 17.56 4.08 -1.57
N VAL A 26 16.68 3.18 -2.02
CA VAL A 26 16.36 1.90 -1.36
C VAL A 26 16.68 0.72 -2.28
N LYS A 27 16.77 -0.49 -1.71
CA LYS A 27 16.90 -1.74 -2.48
C LYS A 27 15.72 -2.66 -2.18
N THR A 28 15.12 -3.24 -3.22
CA THR A 28 13.95 -4.15 -3.08
C THR A 28 14.35 -5.64 -3.10
N GLY A 29 15.64 -5.94 -3.07
CA GLY A 29 16.17 -7.30 -3.05
C GLY A 29 15.96 -8.04 -4.37
N ALA A 30 15.47 -9.27 -4.30
CA ALA A 30 15.28 -10.14 -5.46
C ALA A 30 14.18 -9.64 -6.43
N TYR A 31 13.20 -8.88 -5.93
CA TYR A 31 12.05 -8.44 -6.70
C TYR A 31 12.26 -6.99 -7.17
N THR A 32 12.77 -6.83 -8.38
CA THR A 32 13.07 -5.52 -9.00
C THR A 32 11.99 -5.04 -9.96
N GLY A 33 10.88 -5.78 -10.06
CA GLY A 33 9.75 -5.49 -10.93
C GLY A 33 8.48 -6.17 -10.42
N ARG A 34 7.45 -6.20 -11.27
CA ARG A 34 6.18 -6.88 -10.96
C ARG A 34 6.32 -8.39 -11.09
N SER A 35 5.59 -9.13 -10.27
CA SER A 35 5.37 -10.58 -10.41
C SER A 35 3.94 -10.83 -10.89
N PRO A 36 3.66 -10.81 -12.21
CA PRO A 36 2.30 -10.90 -12.73
C PRO A 36 1.61 -12.22 -12.36
N ASP A 37 2.36 -13.33 -12.34
CA ASP A 37 1.82 -14.66 -12.03
C ASP A 37 1.48 -14.84 -10.53
N ASP A 38 1.95 -13.93 -9.67
CA ASP A 38 1.64 -13.90 -8.23
C ASP A 38 0.52 -12.92 -7.88
N ARG A 39 -0.18 -12.35 -8.88
CA ARG A 39 -1.35 -11.49 -8.67
C ARG A 39 -2.63 -12.33 -8.74
N PHE A 40 -3.44 -12.24 -7.70
CA PHE A 40 -4.73 -12.91 -7.63
C PHE A 40 -5.85 -11.92 -7.29
N ILE A 41 -7.08 -12.28 -7.65
CA ILE A 41 -8.32 -11.60 -7.25
C ILE A 41 -9.16 -12.63 -6.50
N VAL A 42 -9.70 -12.24 -5.35
CA VAL A 42 -10.59 -13.10 -4.56
C VAL A 42 -11.80 -13.46 -5.43
N TYR A 43 -12.19 -14.74 -5.42
CA TYR A 43 -13.36 -15.24 -6.13
C TYR A 43 -14.53 -15.36 -5.14
N ASP A 44 -15.41 -14.38 -5.17
CA ASP A 44 -16.56 -14.19 -4.28
C ASP A 44 -17.82 -13.72 -5.04
N ASP A 45 -18.91 -13.47 -4.31
CA ASP A 45 -20.20 -13.06 -4.87
C ASP A 45 -20.16 -11.71 -5.63
N LEU A 46 -19.14 -10.86 -5.41
CA LEU A 46 -19.00 -9.60 -6.13
C LEU A 46 -18.19 -9.76 -7.43
N THR A 47 -17.23 -10.66 -7.41
CA THR A 47 -16.20 -10.79 -8.46
C THR A 47 -16.47 -11.91 -9.44
N HIS A 48 -17.22 -12.95 -9.04
CA HIS A 48 -17.35 -14.19 -9.82
C HIS A 48 -17.85 -13.96 -11.25
N ASP A 49 -18.83 -13.07 -11.44
CA ASP A 49 -19.43 -12.76 -12.75
C ASP A 49 -18.92 -11.45 -13.37
N THR A 50 -18.17 -10.64 -12.61
CA THR A 50 -17.76 -9.28 -13.05
C THR A 50 -16.32 -9.21 -13.53
N VAL A 51 -15.47 -10.16 -13.13
CA VAL A 51 -14.06 -10.20 -13.49
C VAL A 51 -13.83 -11.05 -14.74
N ASP A 52 -13.02 -10.54 -15.68
CA ASP A 52 -12.52 -11.29 -16.83
C ASP A 52 -11.45 -12.31 -16.41
N TRP A 53 -11.87 -13.54 -16.12
CA TRP A 53 -10.99 -14.60 -15.62
C TRP A 53 -10.10 -15.21 -16.71
N GLY A 54 -8.83 -15.48 -16.38
CA GLY A 54 -7.93 -16.13 -17.33
C GLY A 54 -6.47 -16.17 -16.88
N LYS A 55 -5.55 -16.07 -17.85
CA LYS A 55 -4.10 -16.09 -17.60
C LYS A 55 -3.58 -14.86 -16.85
N ILE A 56 -4.35 -13.78 -16.78
CA ILE A 56 -3.94 -12.51 -16.15
C ILE A 56 -4.63 -12.33 -14.79
N ASN A 57 -5.92 -12.65 -14.69
CA ASN A 57 -6.70 -12.54 -13.47
C ASN A 57 -6.91 -13.94 -12.89
N HIS A 58 -6.04 -14.31 -11.95
CA HIS A 58 -6.10 -15.61 -11.29
C HIS A 58 -7.09 -15.57 -10.12
N GLN A 59 -7.95 -16.57 -10.05
CA GLN A 59 -8.91 -16.74 -8.96
C GLN A 59 -8.19 -17.10 -7.67
N PHE A 60 -8.59 -16.48 -6.55
CA PHE A 60 -8.19 -16.88 -5.21
C PHE A 60 -9.41 -17.24 -4.37
N PRO A 61 -9.51 -18.46 -3.81
CA PRO A 61 -10.65 -18.83 -2.98
C PRO A 61 -10.76 -17.94 -1.72
N SER A 62 -11.94 -17.39 -1.43
CA SER A 62 -12.16 -16.46 -0.30
C SER A 62 -11.71 -17.04 1.05
N GLY A 63 -12.05 -18.31 1.33
CA GLY A 63 -11.61 -18.97 2.57
C GLY A 63 -10.09 -19.19 2.67
N LYS A 64 -9.35 -19.14 1.56
CA LYS A 64 -7.86 -19.09 1.58
C LYS A 64 -7.35 -17.68 1.81
N PHE A 65 -8.02 -16.67 1.25
CA PHE A 65 -7.69 -15.26 1.47
C PHE A 65 -7.81 -14.90 2.94
N GLU A 66 -8.92 -15.26 3.60
CA GLU A 66 -9.14 -15.02 5.03
C GLU A 66 -7.98 -15.58 5.88
N LYS A 67 -7.57 -16.81 5.62
CA LYS A 67 -6.43 -17.44 6.32
C LYS A 67 -5.11 -16.72 6.07
N LEU A 68 -4.89 -16.22 4.86
CA LEU A 68 -3.70 -15.43 4.52
C LEU A 68 -3.72 -14.07 5.21
N LEU A 69 -4.88 -13.41 5.24
CA LEU A 69 -5.08 -12.13 5.90
C LEU A 69 -4.81 -12.25 7.40
N GLU A 70 -5.34 -13.29 8.05
CA GLU A 70 -5.06 -13.54 9.48
C GLU A 70 -3.58 -13.83 9.75
N LYS A 71 -2.89 -14.55 8.85
CA LYS A 71 -1.43 -14.72 8.94
C LYS A 71 -0.69 -13.38 8.82
N MET A 72 -1.13 -12.51 7.91
CA MET A 72 -0.54 -11.18 7.74
C MET A 72 -0.74 -10.33 9.01
N LYS A 73 -1.97 -10.25 9.54
CA LYS A 73 -2.28 -9.56 10.79
C LYS A 73 -1.42 -10.04 11.96
N ASN A 74 -1.28 -11.36 12.10
CA ASN A 74 -0.41 -11.95 13.12
C ASN A 74 1.06 -11.60 12.92
N HIS A 75 1.55 -11.59 11.67
CA HIS A 75 2.93 -11.23 11.36
C HIS A 75 3.25 -9.79 11.72
N VAL A 76 2.32 -8.86 11.50
CA VAL A 76 2.50 -7.43 11.80
C VAL A 76 2.13 -7.05 13.23
N SER A 77 1.52 -7.97 13.99
CA SER A 77 1.16 -7.74 15.38
C SER A 77 2.39 -7.38 16.22
N GLY A 78 2.34 -6.25 16.92
CA GLY A 78 3.44 -5.75 17.74
C GLY A 78 4.59 -5.08 16.97
N LYS A 79 4.49 -4.98 15.64
CA LYS A 79 5.41 -4.16 14.85
C LYS A 79 4.97 -2.69 14.86
N GLU A 80 5.92 -1.80 14.64
CA GLU A 80 5.60 -0.43 14.24
C GLU A 80 5.00 -0.43 12.83
N LEU A 81 3.90 0.29 12.65
CA LEU A 81 3.20 0.41 11.39
C LEU A 81 3.11 1.87 10.97
N PHE A 82 3.21 2.09 9.67
CA PHE A 82 2.99 3.36 9.02
C PHE A 82 1.65 3.34 8.30
N VAL A 83 0.85 4.37 8.54
CA VAL A 83 -0.46 4.57 7.90
C VAL A 83 -0.40 5.82 7.03
N PHE A 84 -0.77 5.67 5.76
CA PHE A 84 -1.02 6.77 4.85
C PHE A 84 -2.49 6.77 4.44
N ASP A 85 -3.18 7.88 4.69
CA ASP A 85 -4.53 8.13 4.20
C ASP A 85 -4.47 9.15 3.07
N GLY A 86 -5.14 8.84 1.96
CA GLY A 86 -5.17 9.70 0.79
C GLY A 86 -6.20 9.29 -0.24
N PHE A 87 -6.01 9.75 -1.47
CA PHE A 87 -6.96 9.54 -2.56
C PHE A 87 -6.29 9.08 -3.85
N VAL A 88 -7.03 8.29 -4.63
CA VAL A 88 -6.74 7.96 -6.02
C VAL A 88 -7.75 8.66 -6.92
N GLY A 89 -7.28 9.34 -7.97
CA GLY A 89 -8.12 10.15 -8.86
C GLY A 89 -8.18 11.62 -8.42
N ALA A 90 -7.91 12.53 -9.34
CA ALA A 90 -7.82 13.97 -9.05
C ALA A 90 -9.19 14.67 -8.98
N ASP A 91 -10.21 14.08 -9.60
CA ASP A 91 -11.57 14.59 -9.55
C ASP A 91 -12.22 14.26 -8.20
N LYS A 92 -12.68 15.29 -7.48
CA LYS A 92 -13.20 15.16 -6.11
C LYS A 92 -14.48 14.31 -6.03
N GLU A 93 -15.29 14.31 -7.08
CA GLU A 93 -16.55 13.57 -7.12
C GLU A 93 -16.35 12.08 -7.41
N ASN A 94 -15.22 11.70 -8.01
CA ASN A 94 -14.94 10.35 -8.49
C ASN A 94 -13.69 9.71 -7.85
N ARG A 95 -13.05 10.39 -6.89
CA ARG A 95 -11.84 9.89 -6.24
C ARG A 95 -12.18 8.80 -5.23
N LEU A 96 -11.29 7.82 -5.12
CA LEU A 96 -11.39 6.74 -4.16
C LEU A 96 -10.56 7.09 -2.90
N PRO A 97 -11.16 7.17 -1.70
CA PRO A 97 -10.40 7.26 -0.46
C PRO A 97 -9.72 5.93 -0.16
N ILE A 98 -8.39 5.97 0.01
CA ILE A 98 -7.57 4.78 0.29
C ILE A 98 -6.81 4.95 1.60
N ARG A 99 -6.54 3.82 2.26
CA ARG A 99 -5.59 3.71 3.37
C ARG A 99 -4.50 2.72 2.99
N VAL A 100 -3.24 3.09 3.18
CA VAL A 100 -2.10 2.19 2.97
C VAL A 100 -1.45 1.92 4.32
N ILE A 101 -1.35 0.64 4.68
CA ILE A 101 -0.71 0.19 5.92
C ILE A 101 0.52 -0.65 5.57
N ASN A 102 1.67 -0.33 6.15
CA ASN A 102 2.92 -1.04 5.93
C ASN A 102 3.84 -0.96 7.15
N ASP A 103 4.92 -1.75 7.16
CA ASP A 103 5.90 -1.80 8.25
C ASP A 103 7.25 -1.15 7.90
N HIS A 104 7.32 -0.32 6.84
CA HIS A 104 8.56 0.33 6.38
C HIS A 104 8.37 1.83 6.08
N ALA A 105 9.24 2.69 6.62
CA ALA A 105 9.13 4.13 6.43
C ALA A 105 9.19 4.53 4.95
N TRP A 106 10.06 3.88 4.16
CA TRP A 106 10.19 4.19 2.72
C TRP A 106 8.94 3.82 1.91
N GLN A 107 8.19 2.78 2.30
CA GLN A 107 6.96 2.37 1.62
C GLN A 107 5.85 3.40 1.86
N SER A 108 5.77 3.93 3.08
CA SER A 108 4.87 5.05 3.40
C SER A 108 5.25 6.32 2.64
N LEU A 109 6.55 6.62 2.50
CA LEU A 109 7.03 7.74 1.68
C LEU A 109 6.62 7.57 0.21
N PHE A 110 6.73 6.35 -0.33
CA PHE A 110 6.29 6.04 -1.69
C PHE A 110 4.79 6.30 -1.87
N ALA A 111 3.93 5.80 -0.96
CA ALA A 111 2.49 6.05 -1.01
C ALA A 111 2.18 7.57 -0.96
N ARG A 112 2.85 8.31 -0.08
CA ARG A 112 2.72 9.77 0.05
C ARG A 112 3.10 10.55 -1.21
N GLN A 113 4.03 10.03 -2.02
CA GLN A 113 4.48 10.66 -3.25
C GLN A 113 3.61 10.26 -4.45
N LEU A 114 3.08 9.03 -4.44
CA LEU A 114 2.29 8.47 -5.52
C LEU A 114 0.83 8.96 -5.50
N PHE A 115 0.23 9.04 -4.32
CA PHE A 115 -1.19 9.33 -4.15
C PHE A 115 -1.46 10.78 -3.77
N ILE A 116 -2.72 11.19 -3.93
CA ILE A 116 -3.14 12.55 -3.59
C ILE A 116 -3.22 12.68 -2.08
N ARG A 117 -2.53 13.70 -1.55
CA ARG A 117 -2.51 14.01 -0.13
C ARG A 117 -3.78 14.77 0.26
N PRO A 118 -4.47 14.37 1.34
CA PRO A 118 -5.61 15.11 1.85
C PRO A 118 -5.16 16.46 2.41
N SER A 119 -6.05 17.45 2.34
CA SER A 119 -5.99 18.61 3.23
C SER A 119 -6.26 18.20 4.68
N LYS A 120 -6.05 19.11 5.63
CA LYS A 120 -6.29 18.82 7.05
C LYS A 120 -7.74 18.41 7.31
N ASP A 121 -8.69 19.17 6.76
CA ASP A 121 -10.13 18.91 6.93
C ASP A 121 -10.57 17.60 6.26
N GLU A 122 -10.00 17.28 5.09
CA GLU A 122 -10.25 16.00 4.42
C GLU A 122 -9.69 14.82 5.22
N LEU A 123 -8.55 15.00 5.90
CA LEU A 123 -7.96 13.96 6.74
C LEU A 123 -8.76 13.73 8.02
N GLU A 124 -9.30 14.79 8.63
CA GLU A 124 -10.15 14.69 9.83
C GLU A 124 -11.44 13.90 9.56
N ASN A 125 -11.94 13.91 8.33
CA ASN A 125 -13.15 13.20 7.90
C ASN A 125 -12.86 12.03 6.95
N HIS A 126 -11.63 11.51 6.93
CA HIS A 126 -11.24 10.46 5.99
C HIS A 126 -11.78 9.09 6.44
N GLU A 127 -12.56 8.47 5.57
CA GLU A 127 -13.01 7.08 5.70
C GLU A 127 -12.53 6.28 4.48
N PRO A 128 -11.62 5.29 4.63
CA PRO A 128 -11.11 4.54 3.51
C PRO A 128 -12.15 3.57 2.96
N GLU A 129 -12.36 3.59 1.65
CA GLU A 129 -13.17 2.61 0.92
C GLU A 129 -12.30 1.45 0.40
N PHE A 130 -10.98 1.61 0.43
CA PHE A 130 -10.00 0.57 0.09
C PHE A 130 -8.81 0.62 1.04
N THR A 131 -8.35 -0.55 1.52
CA THR A 131 -7.17 -0.69 2.40
C THR A 131 -6.26 -1.82 1.91
#